data_AF-A0A9R1N466-F1
#
_entry.id   AF-A0A9R1N466-F1
#
_cell.length_a   1.000
_cell.length_b   1.000
_cell.length_c   1.000
_cell.angle_alpha   90.00
_cell.angle_beta   90.00
_cell.angle_gamma   90.00
#
_symmetry.space_group_name_H-M   'P 1'
#
loop_
_entity.id
_entity.type
_entity.pdbx_description
1 polymer ?
#
loop_
_entity_poly.entity_id
_entity_poly.type
_entity_poly.pdbx_seq_one_letter_code
_entity_poly.pdbx_strand_id
1 'polypeptide(L)'
;MGGMAAEQEAPAPTRSPHTYTIGYALQPDKLDTVIQPPLVAMAAERGMRLLAVDPSHSLVDQGPFHLLIHKLYDESWRAQLEAFSAAHPTVPVVDPPAAIGHLLDRGSMLDVVSELNAPVHVGSM
;
A
#
# COMPACT_ATOMS: atom_id res chain seq x y z
N MET A 1 -5.64 -50.81 -30.38
CA MET A 1 -5.26 -49.58 -31.12
C MET A 1 -6.35 -48.56 -30.84
N GLY A 2 -6.34 -47.81 -29.75
CA GLY A 2 -5.24 -46.97 -29.25
C GLY A 2 -5.49 -45.54 -29.74
N GLY A 3 -6.56 -44.90 -29.26
CA GLY A 3 -6.85 -43.49 -29.56
C GLY A 3 -6.09 -42.59 -28.59
N MET A 4 -5.13 -41.83 -29.10
CA MET A 4 -4.45 -40.76 -28.37
C MET A 4 -5.32 -39.50 -28.42
N ALA A 5 -5.91 -39.13 -27.28
CA ALA A 5 -6.43 -37.79 -27.07
C ALA A 5 -5.23 -36.84 -27.00
N ALA A 6 -5.22 -35.82 -27.86
CA ALA A 6 -4.27 -34.73 -27.77
C ALA A 6 -4.63 -33.87 -26.55
N GLU A 7 -3.78 -33.89 -25.52
CA GLU A 7 -3.81 -32.89 -24.46
C GLU A 7 -3.51 -31.52 -25.09
N GLN A 8 -4.50 -30.64 -25.03
CA GLN A 8 -4.30 -29.23 -25.32
C GLN A 8 -3.55 -28.61 -24.14
N GLU A 9 -2.26 -28.40 -24.33
CA GLU A 9 -1.42 -27.65 -23.41
C GLU A 9 -1.97 -26.22 -23.32
N ALA A 10 -2.49 -25.87 -22.14
CA ALA A 10 -2.98 -24.53 -21.84
C ALA A 10 -1.84 -23.51 -22.04
N PRO A 11 -2.10 -22.30 -22.56
CA PRO A 11 -1.05 -21.32 -22.78
C PRO A 11 -0.37 -21.00 -21.44
N ALA A 12 0.96 -21.09 -21.42
CA ALA A 12 1.77 -20.71 -20.28
C ALA A 12 1.41 -19.28 -19.84
N PRO A 13 1.31 -18.99 -18.52
CA PRO A 13 1.01 -17.65 -18.06
C PRO A 13 2.07 -16.70 -18.59
N THR A 14 1.65 -15.74 -19.41
CA THR A 14 2.49 -14.65 -19.89
C THR A 14 2.97 -13.88 -18.66
N ARG A 15 4.21 -14.09 -18.23
CA ARG A 15 4.84 -13.28 -17.19
C ARG A 15 4.89 -11.84 -17.69
N SER A 16 4.06 -10.98 -17.12
CA SER A 16 4.20 -9.54 -17.26
C SER A 16 5.63 -9.15 -16.82
N PRO A 17 6.40 -8.39 -17.63
CA PRO A 17 7.86 -8.32 -17.47
C PRO A 17 8.32 -7.68 -16.15
N HIS A 18 7.48 -6.92 -15.45
CA HIS A 18 7.81 -6.30 -14.17
C HIS A 18 6.66 -6.46 -13.17
N THR A 19 6.92 -7.15 -12.05
CA THR A 19 5.98 -7.21 -10.93
C THR A 19 6.35 -6.12 -9.92
N TYR A 20 5.50 -5.09 -9.78
CA TYR A 20 5.65 -4.12 -8.71
C TYR A 20 5.29 -4.76 -7.37
N THR A 21 6.14 -4.60 -6.36
CA THR A 21 5.88 -5.08 -5.00
C THR A 21 5.44 -3.91 -4.14
N ILE A 22 4.21 -3.98 -3.64
CA ILE A 22 3.57 -2.95 -2.81
C ILE A 22 3.54 -3.50 -1.38
N GLY A 23 4.38 -2.94 -0.51
CA GLY A 23 4.31 -3.24 0.93
C GLY A 23 3.08 -2.58 1.54
N TYR A 24 2.38 -3.26 2.45
CA TYR A 24 1.28 -2.66 3.19
C TYR A 24 1.34 -2.98 4.69
N ALA A 25 1.08 -1.97 5.53
CA ALA A 25 0.89 -2.13 6.97
C ALA A 25 -0.37 -1.36 7.42
N LEU A 26 -1.42 -2.06 7.83
CA LEU A 26 -2.71 -1.45 8.19
C LEU A 26 -3.11 -1.84 9.61
N GLN A 27 -3.93 -1.01 10.25
CA GLN A 27 -4.61 -1.43 11.48
C GLN A 27 -5.45 -2.71 11.24
N PRO A 28 -5.57 -3.59 12.25
CA PRO A 28 -6.25 -4.88 12.09
C PRO A 28 -7.69 -4.77 11.57
N ASP A 29 -8.46 -3.78 12.04
CA ASP A 29 -9.84 -3.50 11.61
C ASP A 29 -9.94 -3.06 10.13
N LYS A 30 -8.84 -2.60 9.54
CA LYS A 30 -8.74 -2.21 8.13
C LYS A 30 -8.22 -3.32 7.24
N LEU A 31 -7.45 -4.25 7.78
CA LEU A 31 -6.87 -5.32 6.99
C LEU A 31 -7.96 -6.16 6.32
N ASP A 32 -8.95 -6.59 7.10
CA ASP A 32 -10.07 -7.43 6.64
C ASP A 32 -11.10 -6.68 5.79
N THR A 33 -11.06 -5.35 5.76
CA THR A 33 -11.99 -4.55 4.95
C THR A 33 -11.36 -4.03 3.65
N VAL A 34 -10.03 -3.85 3.63
CA VAL A 34 -9.30 -3.29 2.49
C VAL A 34 -8.60 -4.39 1.69
N ILE A 35 -7.82 -5.26 2.35
CA ILE A 35 -7.01 -6.29 1.67
C ILE A 35 -7.84 -7.55 1.48
N GLN A 36 -8.83 -7.44 0.60
CA GLN A 36 -9.75 -8.52 0.27
C GLN A 36 -9.38 -9.20 -1.05
N PRO A 37 -9.82 -10.46 -1.28
CA PRO A 37 -9.49 -11.21 -2.49
C PRO A 37 -9.73 -10.45 -3.80
N PRO A 38 -10.79 -9.63 -3.96
CA PRO A 38 -10.98 -8.84 -5.18
C PRO A 38 -9.86 -7.82 -5.44
N LEU A 39 -9.37 -7.13 -4.40
CA LEU A 39 -8.27 -6.17 -4.53
C LEU A 39 -6.97 -6.89 -4.89
N VAL A 40 -6.68 -8.02 -4.23
CA VAL A 40 -5.47 -8.82 -4.49
C VAL A 40 -5.47 -9.34 -5.92
N ALA A 41 -6.59 -9.88 -6.40
CA ALA A 41 -6.73 -10.36 -7.77
C ALA A 41 -6.55 -9.22 -8.80
N MET A 42 -7.22 -8.08 -8.56
CA MET A 42 -7.13 -6.89 -9.40
C MET A 42 -5.70 -6.33 -9.50
N ALA A 43 -4.96 -6.35 -8.38
CA ALA A 43 -3.55 -5.96 -8.34
C ALA A 43 -2.68 -6.93 -9.16
N ALA A 44 -2.88 -8.24 -8.97
CA ALA A 44 -2.13 -9.27 -9.70
C ALA A 44 -2.32 -9.17 -11.22
N GLU A 45 -3.55 -8.97 -11.69
CA GLU A 45 -3.88 -8.74 -13.11
C GLU A 45 -3.14 -7.52 -13.71
N ARG A 46 -2.79 -6.54 -12.87
CA ARG A 46 -2.04 -5.34 -13.26
C ARG A 46 -0.54 -5.46 -13.01
N GLY A 47 -0.03 -6.65 -12.71
CA GLY A 47 1.38 -6.87 -12.43
C GLY A 47 1.83 -6.31 -11.09
N MET A 48 0.93 -6.20 -10.11
CA MET A 48 1.24 -5.78 -8.74
C MET A 48 1.11 -6.94 -7.76
N ARG A 49 2.06 -7.05 -6.85
CA ARG A 49 2.04 -7.97 -5.70
C ARG A 49 1.91 -7.15 -4.42
N LEU A 50 0.84 -7.39 -3.66
CA LEU A 50 0.66 -6.83 -2.33
C LEU A 50 1.39 -7.72 -1.31
N LEU A 51 2.22 -7.13 -0.45
CA LEU A 51 2.99 -7.83 0.56
C LEU A 51 2.72 -7.22 1.94
N ALA A 52 2.21 -8.04 2.87
CA ALA A 52 2.01 -7.60 4.25
C ALA A 52 3.36 -7.30 4.91
N VAL A 53 3.46 -6.14 5.53
CA VAL A 53 4.59 -5.75 6.37
C VAL A 53 4.25 -6.10 7.81
N ASP A 54 5.21 -6.71 8.49
CA ASP A 54 5.13 -6.98 9.91
C ASP A 54 5.73 -5.80 10.69
N PRO A 55 4.91 -5.00 11.41
CA PRO A 55 5.39 -3.84 12.14
C PRO A 55 6.25 -4.21 13.37
N SER A 56 6.29 -5.49 13.77
CA SER A 56 7.15 -5.96 14.87
C SER A 56 8.61 -6.17 14.47
N HIS A 57 8.91 -6.10 13.17
CA HIS A 57 10.25 -6.24 12.61
C HIS A 57 10.69 -4.96 11.90
N SER A 58 12.00 -4.77 11.74
CA SER A 58 12.59 -3.64 11.01
C SER A 58 12.02 -3.53 9.60
N LEU A 59 11.39 -2.39 9.29
CA LEU A 59 10.81 -2.12 7.98
C LEU A 59 11.86 -2.11 6.84
N VAL A 60 13.07 -1.62 7.11
CA VAL A 60 14.20 -1.55 6.14
C VAL A 60 14.54 -2.94 5.59
N ASP A 61 14.38 -3.98 6.39
CA ASP A 61 14.80 -5.34 6.06
C ASP A 61 13.71 -6.17 5.36
N GLN A 62 12.49 -5.63 5.23
CA GLN A 62 11.33 -6.36 4.69
C GLN A 62 11.12 -6.18 3.17
N GLY A 63 11.95 -5.35 2.53
CA GLY A 63 11.91 -5.08 1.10
C GLY A 63 12.50 -6.21 0.22
N PRO A 64 12.64 -5.98 -1.09
CA PRO A 64 12.48 -4.69 -1.78
C PRO A 64 11.02 -4.32 -2.05
N PHE A 65 10.68 -3.06 -1.81
CA PHE A 65 9.40 -2.46 -2.17
C PHE A 65 9.54 -1.49 -3.34
N HIS A 66 8.50 -1.36 -4.14
CA HIS A 66 8.34 -0.31 -5.14
C HIS A 66 7.44 0.83 -4.62
N LEU A 67 6.60 0.52 -3.62
CA LEU A 67 5.70 1.44 -2.93
C LEU A 67 5.43 0.85 -1.54
N LEU A 68 5.31 1.71 -0.53
CA LEU A 68 4.82 1.35 0.79
C LEU A 68 3.52 2.10 1.08
N ILE A 69 2.45 1.38 1.41
CA ILE A 69 1.18 1.95 1.87
C ILE A 69 1.03 1.64 3.35
N HIS A 70 0.60 2.60 4.14
CA HIS A 70 0.41 2.32 5.56
C HIS A 70 -0.73 3.11 6.19
N LYS A 71 -1.20 2.57 7.31
CA LYS A 71 -2.19 3.20 8.18
C LYS A 71 -1.97 2.76 9.62
N LEU A 72 -0.79 3.07 10.14
CA LEU A 72 -0.41 2.90 11.54
C LEU A 72 0.12 4.25 12.04
N TYR A 73 -0.12 4.59 13.31
CA TYR A 73 0.07 5.96 13.81
C TYR A 73 0.88 6.07 15.09
N ASP A 74 1.36 4.96 15.64
CA ASP A 74 2.19 4.99 16.83
C ASP A 74 3.60 5.52 16.53
N GLU A 75 4.27 6.06 17.56
CA GLU A 75 5.59 6.68 17.42
C GLU A 75 6.64 5.68 16.93
N SER A 76 6.53 4.40 17.32
CA SER A 76 7.48 3.38 16.91
C SER A 76 7.39 3.11 15.41
N TRP A 77 6.18 3.04 14.87
CA TRP A 77 5.94 2.89 13.45
C TRP A 77 6.43 4.12 12.66
N ARG A 78 6.15 5.33 13.17
CA ARG A 78 6.65 6.56 12.55
C ARG A 78 8.18 6.55 12.44
N ALA A 79 8.89 6.17 13.50
CA ALA A 79 10.35 6.06 13.47
C ALA A 79 10.83 5.03 12.43
N GLN A 80 10.13 3.90 12.27
CA GLN A 80 10.42 2.93 11.22
C GLN A 80 10.24 3.51 9.82
N LEU A 81 9.18 4.29 9.57
CA LEU A 81 8.95 4.93 8.27
C LEU A 81 10.02 5.99 7.95
N GLU A 82 10.44 6.78 8.94
CA GLU A 82 11.51 7.77 8.78
C GLU A 82 12.84 7.08 8.43
N ALA A 83 13.19 6.00 9.14
CA ALA A 83 14.36 5.20 8.84
C ALA A 83 14.30 4.55 7.45
N PHE A 84 13.15 3.99 7.08
CA PHE A 84 12.91 3.40 5.77
C PHE A 84 13.04 4.44 4.64
N SER A 85 12.42 5.60 4.80
CA SER A 85 12.47 6.68 3.80
C SER A 85 13.89 7.23 3.62
N ALA A 86 14.69 7.28 4.70
CA ALA A 86 16.09 7.67 4.63
C ALA A 86 16.96 6.62 3.92
N ALA A 87 16.71 5.33 4.16
CA ALA A 87 17.44 4.23 3.52
C ALA A 87 17.03 4.00 2.06
N HIS A 88 15.76 4.31 1.71
CA HIS A 88 15.17 4.05 0.40
C HIS A 88 14.48 5.31 -0.16
N PRO A 89 15.23 6.39 -0.45
CA PRO A 89 14.64 7.68 -0.85
C PRO A 89 13.88 7.64 -2.19
N THR A 90 14.04 6.57 -2.97
CA THR A 90 13.34 6.36 -4.24
C THR A 90 12.05 5.55 -4.11
N VAL A 91 11.76 4.99 -2.93
CA VAL A 91 10.55 4.21 -2.68
C VAL A 91 9.51 5.15 -2.05
N PRO A 92 8.40 5.45 -2.74
CA PRO A 92 7.37 6.30 -2.17
C PRO A 92 6.70 5.62 -0.96
N VAL A 93 6.43 6.40 0.08
CA VAL A 93 5.65 6.01 1.26
C VAL A 93 4.37 6.80 1.27
N VAL A 94 3.23 6.10 1.31
CA VAL A 94 1.89 6.68 1.28
C VAL A 94 1.17 6.40 2.60
N ASP A 95 0.85 7.40 3.42
CA ASP A 95 1.22 8.82 3.30
C ASP A 95 2.63 9.11 3.85
N PRO A 96 3.32 10.18 3.39
CA PRO A 96 4.63 10.55 3.92
C PRO A 96 4.58 10.78 5.44
N PRO A 97 5.59 10.34 6.22
CA PRO A 97 5.57 10.44 7.69
C PRO A 97 5.30 11.85 8.22
N ALA A 98 5.83 12.87 7.55
CA ALA A 98 5.65 14.27 7.91
C ALA A 98 4.21 14.79 7.71
N ALA A 99 3.46 14.23 6.75
CA ALA A 99 2.11 14.67 6.44
C ALA A 99 1.05 14.16 7.44
N ILE A 100 1.34 13.04 8.10
CA ILE A 100 0.38 12.34 8.97
C ILE A 100 0.08 13.13 10.24
N GLY A 101 1.07 13.82 10.80
CA GLY A 101 0.92 14.58 12.05
C GLY A 101 -0.21 15.61 11.98
N HIS A 102 -0.36 16.28 10.83
CA HIS A 102 -1.42 17.27 10.60
C HIS A 102 -2.84 16.69 10.57
N LEU A 103 -2.98 15.36 10.45
CA LEU A 103 -4.27 14.69 10.37
C LEU A 103 -4.68 14.06 11.71
N LEU A 104 -3.80 14.06 12.72
CA LEU A 104 -4.08 13.47 14.04
C LEU A 104 -4.88 14.41 14.95
N ASP A 105 -4.79 15.72 14.74
CA ASP A 105 -5.58 16.71 15.46
C ASP A 105 -6.54 17.46 14.52
N ARG A 106 -7.80 17.57 14.94
CA ARG A 106 -8.84 18.23 14.14
C ARG A 106 -8.55 19.71 13.91
N GLY A 107 -7.96 20.42 14.89
CA GLY A 107 -7.57 21.82 14.72
C GLY A 107 -6.54 21.94 13.62
N SER A 108 -5.43 21.19 13.74
CA SER A 108 -4.38 21.18 12.72
C SER A 108 -4.86 20.78 11.32
N MET A 109 -5.84 19.87 11.24
CA MET A 109 -6.46 19.48 9.97
C MET A 109 -7.28 20.62 9.37
N LEU A 110 -8.07 21.32 10.18
CA LEU A 110 -8.91 22.43 9.72
C LEU A 110 -8.10 23.68 9.36
N ASP A 111 -6.96 23.90 10.03
CA ASP A 111 -6.03 24.98 9.68
C ASP A 111 -5.56 24.81 8.24
N VAL A 112 -5.14 23.60 7.84
CA VAL A 112 -4.76 23.31 6.45
C VAL A 112 -5.91 23.55 5.48
N VAL A 113 -7.14 23.15 5.84
CA VAL A 113 -8.32 23.37 4.98
C VAL A 113 -8.60 24.86 4.80
N SER A 114 -8.39 25.67 5.82
CA SER A 114 -8.62 27.12 5.77
C SER A 114 -7.69 27.85 4.80
N GLU A 115 -6.51 27.28 4.52
CA GLU A 115 -5.51 27.81 3.59
C GLU A 115 -5.74 27.37 2.13
N LEU A 116 -6.67 26.44 1.89
CA LEU A 116 -6.96 25.97 0.54
C LEU A 116 -7.65 27.06 -0.28
N ASN A 117 -7.03 27.44 -1.41
CA ASN A 117 -7.66 28.29 -2.44
C ASN A 117 -8.65 27.49 -3.30
N ALA A 118 -9.60 26.80 -2.66
CA ALA A 118 -10.66 26.04 -3.32
C ALA A 118 -11.97 26.16 -2.54
N PRO A 119 -13.13 26.28 -3.23
CA PRO A 119 -14.42 26.31 -2.56
C PRO A 119 -14.70 24.97 -1.88
N VAL A 120 -14.79 24.99 -0.55
CA VAL A 120 -15.18 23.82 0.26
C VAL A 120 -16.71 23.71 0.27
N HIS A 121 -17.25 22.68 -0.37
CA HIS A 121 -18.67 22.35 -0.26
C HIS A 121 -18.85 21.39 0.91
N VAL A 122 -19.50 21.86 1.98
CA VAL A 122 -20.00 20.97 3.03
C VAL A 122 -21.34 20.43 2.53
N GLY A 123 -21.41 19.12 2.26
CA GLY A 123 -22.65 18.49 1.81
C GLY A 123 -23.80 18.81 2.76
N SER A 124 -24.96 19.19 2.23
CA SER A 124 -26.16 19.46 3.03
C SER A 124 -26.52 18.23 3.87
N MET A 125 -26.71 18.43 5.18
CA MET A 125 -27.26 17.43 6.10
C MET A 125 -28.71 17.08 5.73
#